data_AF-W2YQY9-F1
#
_entry.id   AF-W2YQY9-F1
#
_cell.length_a   1.000
_cell.length_b   1.000
_cell.length_c   1.000
_cell.angle_alpha   90.00
_cell.angle_beta   90.00
_cell.angle_gamma   90.00
#
_symmetry.space_group_name_H-M   'P 1'
#
loop_
_entity.id
_entity.type
_entity.pdbx_description
1 polymer ?
#
loop_
_entity_poly.entity_id
_entity_poly.type
_entity_poly.pdbx_seq_one_letter_code
_entity_poly.pdbx_strand_id
1 'polypeptide(L)' 'MFERAKLQKDETVLIFGGSSFVGMYAAQFAHAIGARVITTASAGNADFLKSLGANQVIDYRTEKW' A
#
# COMPACT_ATOMS: atom_id res chain seq x y z
N MET A 1 -13.14 8.86 1.53
CA MET A 1 -12.51 7.56 1.16
C MET A 1 -12.27 6.69 2.40
N PHE A 2 -11.55 7.17 3.43
CA PHE A 2 -11.35 6.44 4.70
C PHE A 2 -12.62 6.30 5.58
N GLU A 3 -13.55 7.25 5.53
CA GLU A 3 -14.86 7.11 6.21
C GLU A 3 -15.70 5.91 5.75
N ARG A 4 -15.49 5.43 4.52
CA ARG A 4 -16.23 4.28 3.98
C ARG A 4 -15.60 2.94 4.32
N ALA A 5 -14.27 2.90 4.44
CA ALA A 5 -13.55 1.66 4.71
C ALA A 5 -13.46 1.32 6.20
N LYS A 6 -13.56 2.32 7.11
CA LYS A 6 -13.45 2.15 8.58
C LYS A 6 -12.25 1.29 9.00
N LEU A 7 -11.13 1.43 8.29
CA LEU A 7 -9.93 0.61 8.49
C LEU A 7 -9.49 0.67 9.96
N GLN A 8 -9.37 -0.51 10.57
CA GLN A 8 -8.94 -0.67 11.95
C GLN A 8 -7.44 -0.97 12.03
N LYS A 9 -6.89 -0.76 13.23
CA LYS A 9 -5.56 -1.24 13.56
C LYS A 9 -5.48 -2.75 13.34
N ASP A 10 -4.36 -3.23 12.81
CA ASP A 10 -4.07 -4.63 12.48
C ASP A 10 -4.88 -5.23 11.30
N GLU A 11 -5.81 -4.49 10.69
CA GLU A 11 -6.45 -4.91 9.45
C GLU A 11 -5.47 -4.82 8.27
N THR A 12 -5.71 -5.64 7.24
CA THR A 12 -4.88 -5.66 6.03
C THR A 12 -5.57 -4.93 4.90
N VAL A 13 -4.89 -3.97 4.29
CA VAL A 13 -5.38 -3.21 3.12
C VAL A 13 -4.52 -3.49 1.90
N LEU A 14 -5.18 -3.71 0.76
CA LEU A 14 -4.53 -3.85 -0.55
C LEU A 14 -4.73 -2.56 -1.36
N ILE A 15 -3.63 -1.93 -1.75
CA ILE A 15 -3.60 -0.68 -2.52
C ILE A 15 -3.05 -0.96 -3.91
N PHE A 16 -3.90 -0.85 -4.93
CA PHE A 16 -3.48 -0.96 -6.32
C PHE A 16 -2.76 0.31 -6.78
N GLY A 17 -1.65 0.14 -7.52
CA GLY A 17 -0.90 1.27 -8.06
C GLY A 17 -0.29 2.12 -6.96
N GLY A 18 0.42 1.48 -6.03
CA GLY A 18 1.09 2.14 -4.90
C GLY A 18 2.01 3.27 -5.31
N SER A 19 2.64 3.19 -6.50
CA SER A 19 3.51 4.24 -7.06
C SER A 19 2.78 5.48 -7.59
N SER A 20 1.45 5.52 -7.53
CA SER A 20 0.67 6.72 -7.82
C SER A 20 0.63 7.64 -6.60
N PHE A 21 0.41 8.94 -6.81
CA PHE A 21 0.31 9.91 -5.71
C PHE A 21 -0.77 9.50 -4.69
N VAL A 22 -1.92 9.02 -5.16
CA VAL A 22 -3.02 8.55 -4.30
C VAL A 22 -2.64 7.28 -3.55
N GLY A 23 -1.96 6.33 -4.21
CA GLY A 23 -1.46 5.10 -3.60
C GLY A 23 -0.43 5.37 -2.49
N MET A 24 0.51 6.29 -2.74
CA MET A 24 1.50 6.73 -1.76
C MET A 24 0.86 7.38 -0.54
N TYR A 25 -0.15 8.23 -0.77
CA TYR A 25 -0.89 8.89 0.32
C TYR A 25 -1.69 7.86 1.13
N ALA A 26 -2.37 6.93 0.46
CA ALA A 26 -3.14 5.87 1.11
C ALA A 26 -2.25 4.92 1.92
N ALA A 27 -1.04 4.59 1.44
CA ALA A 27 -0.09 3.75 2.16
C ALA A 27 0.38 4.40 3.46
N GLN A 28 0.75 5.68 3.43
CA GLN A 28 1.17 6.42 4.63
C GLN A 28 0.05 6.53 5.66
N PHE A 29 -1.18 6.83 5.22
CA PHE A 29 -2.33 6.92 6.11
C PHE A 29 -2.68 5.56 6.73
N ALA A 30 -2.71 4.49 5.94
CA ALA A 30 -2.99 3.15 6.45
C ALA A 30 -1.90 2.69 7.43
N HIS A 31 -0.64 3.01 7.16
CA HIS A 31 0.47 2.77 8.08
C HIS A 31 0.31 3.55 9.40
N ALA A 32 -0.07 4.83 9.34
CA ALA A 32 -0.31 5.67 10.52
C ALA A 32 -1.45 5.17 11.40
N ILE A 33 -2.46 4.51 10.82
CA ILE A 33 -3.55 3.84 11.53
C ILE A 33 -3.08 2.54 12.22
N GLY A 34 -1.92 2.00 11.83
CA GLY A 34 -1.41 0.72 12.28
C GLY A 34 -2.02 -0.47 11.54
N ALA A 35 -2.55 -0.24 10.35
CA ALA A 35 -2.99 -1.31 9.46
C ALA A 35 -1.79 -1.91 8.71
N ARG A 36 -1.91 -3.17 8.28
CA ARG A 36 -0.94 -3.83 7.41
C ARG A 36 -1.18 -3.40 5.96
N VAL A 37 -0.19 -2.74 5.38
CA VAL A 37 -0.29 -2.15 4.04
C VAL A 37 0.36 -3.06 3.01
N ILE A 38 -0.44 -3.55 2.07
CA ILE A 38 0.03 -4.28 0.88
C ILE A 38 -0.22 -3.39 -0.33
N THR A 39 0.77 -3.16 -1.19
CA THR A 39 0.59 -2.36 -2.40
C THR A 39 1.05 -3.11 -3.64
N THR A 40 0.53 -2.76 -4.81
CA THR A 40 1.08 -3.21 -6.09
C THR A 40 1.90 -2.11 -6.75
N ALA A 41 3.13 -2.39 -7.18
CA ALA A 41 3.97 -1.45 -7.91
C ALA A 41 5.11 -2.17 -8.63
N SER A 42 5.71 -1.53 -9.64
CA SER A 42 6.90 -2.09 -10.30
C SER A 42 8.07 -2.22 -9.30
N ALA A 43 8.91 -3.25 -9.43
CA ALA A 43 10.06 -3.49 -8.55
C ALA A 43 10.90 -2.24 -8.24
N GLY A 44 11.12 -1.35 -9.21
CA GLY A 44 11.90 -0.11 -9.01
C GLY A 44 11.33 0.87 -7.99
N ASN A 45 10.04 0.77 -7.65
CA ASN A 45 9.38 1.60 -6.65
C ASN A 45 9.14 0.87 -5.32
N ALA A 46 9.54 -0.41 -5.22
CA ALA A 46 9.23 -1.23 -4.05
C ALA A 46 9.90 -0.70 -2.77
N ASP A 47 11.17 -0.36 -2.82
CA ASP A 47 11.90 0.15 -1.64
C ASP A 47 11.39 1.53 -1.22
N PHE A 48 11.04 2.37 -2.20
CA PHE A 48 10.42 3.66 -1.93
C PHE A 48 9.07 3.49 -1.22
N LEU A 49 8.21 2.59 -1.68
CA LEU A 49 6.91 2.35 -1.05
C LEU A 49 7.03 1.73 0.35
N LYS A 50 8.02 0.84 0.56
CA LYS A 50 8.34 0.34 1.90
C LYS A 50 8.75 1.45 2.86
N SER A 51 9.55 2.41 2.38
CA SER A 51 9.94 3.58 3.19
C SER A 51 8.74 4.46 3.58
N LEU A 52 7.66 4.43 2.80
CA LEU A 52 6.41 5.16 3.06
C LEU A 52 5.43 4.40 3.97
N GLY A 53 5.79 3.20 4.44
CA GLY A 53 4.97 2.39 5.34
C GLY A 53 4.27 1.20 4.69
N ALA A 54 4.60 0.84 3.44
CA ALA A 54 4.15 -0.42 2.85
C ALA A 54 4.86 -1.60 3.53
N ASN A 55 4.09 -2.56 4.07
CA ASN A 55 4.64 -3.80 4.61
C ASN A 55 5.03 -4.77 3.51
N GLN A 56 4.26 -4.81 2.42
CA GLN A 56 4.51 -5.69 1.29
C GLN A 56 4.24 -4.95 -0.02
N VAL A 57 5.12 -5.14 -0.99
CA VAL A 57 4.95 -4.62 -2.35
C VAL A 57 4.94 -5.81 -3.31
N ILE A 58 3.84 -5.94 -4.04
CA ILE A 58 3.60 -6.97 -5.05
C ILE A 58 3.97 -6.37 -6.41
N ASP A 59 4.87 -7.03 -7.14
CA ASP A 59 5.25 -6.55 -8.48
C ASP A 59 4.33 -7.14 -9.53
N TYR A 60 3.39 -6.31 -9.98
CA TYR A 60 2.40 -6.65 -11.00
C TYR A 60 2.99 -7.00 -12.37
N ARG A 61 4.28 -6.71 -12.63
CA ARG A 61 4.96 -7.11 -13.87
C ARG A 61 5.47 -8.55 -13.81
N THR A 62 5.80 -9.04 -12.63
CA THR A 62 6.30 -10.39 -12.39
C THR A 62 5.20 -11.34 -11.90
N GLU A 63 4.25 -10.86 -11.12
CA GLU A 63 3.06 -11.61 -10.70
C GLU A 63 1.98 -11.51 -11.78
N LYS A 64 2.04 -12.45 -12.72
CA LYS A 64 0.92 -12.77 -13.62
C LYS A 64 -0.07 -13.64 -12.85
N TRP A 65 -1.24 -13.08 -12.58
CA TRP A 65 -2.39 -13.77 -12.01
C TRP A 65 -3.32 -14.25 -13.12
#